data_AF-A0A933BTE8-F1
#
_entry.id   AF-A0A933BTE8-F1
#
_cell.length_a   1.000
_cell.length_b   1.000
_cell.length_c   1.000
_cell.angle_alpha   90.00
_cell.angle_beta   90.00
_cell.angle_gamma   90.00
#
_symmetry.space_group_name_H-M   'P 1'
#
loop_
_entity.id
_entity.type
_entity.pdbx_description
1 polymer ?
#
loop_
_entity_poly.entity_id
_entity_poly.type
_entity_poly.pdbx_seq_one_letter_code
_entity_poly.pdbx_strand_id
1 'polypeptide(L)'
;GHLGEGRPEGSPQDWGPDLTLATQRLNPEWIVRWLLDPQNLQPGTRMPAFFPDAESGPEDILDGDEERQVLAIRDYLTAPPP
;
A
#
# COMPACT_ATOMS: atom_id res chain seq x y z
N GLY A 1 -8.93 26.77 -2.09
CA GLY A 1 -9.96 25.73 -1.93
C GLY A 1 -10.18 25.05 -3.24
N HIS A 2 -9.90 23.75 -3.31
CA HIS A 2 -10.52 22.84 -4.27
C HIS A 2 -10.33 21.42 -3.73
N LEU A 3 -11.35 20.94 -3.05
CA LEU A 3 -11.48 19.53 -2.69
C LEU A 3 -11.76 18.79 -4.00
N GLY A 4 -10.91 17.82 -4.34
CA GLY A 4 -11.05 17.00 -5.53
C GLY A 4 -12.20 16.01 -5.37
N GLU A 5 -13.42 16.49 -5.60
CA GLU A 5 -14.58 15.65 -5.89
C GLU A 5 -14.45 15.11 -7.32
N GLY A 6 -13.71 14.01 -7.47
CA GLY A 6 -13.58 13.31 -8.75
C GLY A 6 -13.40 11.83 -8.49
N ARG A 7 -14.47 11.05 -8.67
CA ARG A 7 -14.37 9.59 -8.75
C ARG A 7 -13.27 9.26 -9.77
N PRO A 8 -12.29 8.40 -9.45
CA PRO A 8 -11.24 8.05 -10.39
C PRO A 8 -11.87 7.43 -11.64
N GLU A 9 -11.41 7.85 -12.82
CA GLU A 9 -11.87 7.31 -14.10
C GLU A 9 -11.57 5.80 -14.16
N GLY A 10 -12.60 4.97 -14.29
CA GLY A 10 -12.50 3.51 -14.30
C GLY A 10 -13.77 2.82 -13.80
N SER A 11 -13.88 1.50 -14.00
CA SER A 11 -14.99 0.73 -13.42
C SER A 11 -14.75 0.57 -11.91
N PRO A 12 -15.78 0.40 -11.06
CA PRO A 12 -15.58 0.12 -9.63
C PRO A 12 -14.70 -1.12 -9.34
N GLN A 13 -14.50 -1.99 -10.33
CA GLN A 13 -13.56 -3.13 -10.26
C GLN A 13 -12.08 -2.74 -10.46
N ASP A 14 -11.82 -1.52 -10.93
CA ASP A 14 -10.48 -0.94 -11.10
C ASP A 14 -10.08 -0.06 -9.91
N TRP A 15 -11.02 0.25 -9.03
CA TRP A 15 -10.73 0.95 -7.79
C TRP A 15 -10.01 0.00 -6.83
N GLY A 16 -8.98 0.51 -6.18
CA GLY A 16 -8.37 -0.19 -5.05
C GLY A 16 -9.43 -0.48 -3.99
N PRO A 17 -9.27 -1.56 -3.20
CA PRO A 17 -10.19 -1.87 -2.12
C PRO A 17 -10.26 -0.69 -1.14
N ASP A 18 -11.45 -0.42 -0.59
CA ASP A 18 -11.59 0.51 0.53
C ASP A 18 -10.83 -0.04 1.74
N LEU A 19 -9.73 0.63 2.10
CA LEU A 19 -8.85 0.20 3.19
C LEU A 19 -9.37 0.59 4.57
N THR A 20 -10.45 1.38 4.65
CA THR A 20 -11.06 1.83 5.92
C THR A 20 -11.60 0.65 6.73
N LEU A 21 -12.11 -0.39 6.06
CA LEU A 21 -12.57 -1.63 6.70
C LEU A 21 -11.48 -2.71 6.77
N ALA A 22 -10.34 -2.48 6.12
CA ALA A 22 -9.24 -3.42 6.05
C ALA A 22 -8.40 -3.42 7.34
N THR A 23 -8.27 -2.28 8.03
CA THR A 23 -7.64 -2.17 9.36
C THR A 23 -8.12 -3.23 10.37
N GLN A 24 -9.41 -3.59 10.34
CA GLN A 24 -9.98 -4.61 11.26
C GLN A 24 -9.65 -6.06 10.89
N ARG A 25 -9.15 -6.32 9.67
CA ARG A 25 -8.96 -7.67 9.12
C ARG A 25 -7.54 -7.94 8.61
N LEU A 26 -6.74 -6.90 8.38
CA LEU A 26 -5.40 -7.05 7.82
C LEU A 26 -4.42 -7.50 8.91
N ASN A 27 -3.78 -8.63 8.66
CA ASN A 27 -2.66 -9.09 9.46
C ASN A 27 -1.42 -8.23 9.12
N PRO A 28 -0.76 -7.57 10.09
CA PRO A 28 0.36 -6.68 9.83
C PRO A 28 1.53 -7.35 9.09
N GLU A 29 1.90 -8.58 9.47
CA GLU A 29 2.92 -9.38 8.77
C GLU A 29 2.50 -9.78 7.36
N TRP A 30 1.20 -9.90 7.09
CA TRP A 30 0.71 -10.13 5.73
C TRP A 30 0.90 -8.87 4.86
N ILE A 31 0.62 -7.68 5.40
CA ILE A 31 0.81 -6.41 4.68
C ILE A 31 2.27 -6.23 4.27
N VAL A 32 3.20 -6.47 5.19
CA VAL A 32 4.65 -6.38 4.91
C VAL A 32 5.03 -7.26 3.73
N ARG A 33 4.62 -8.53 3.76
CA ARG A 33 4.93 -9.48 2.67
C ARG A 33 4.25 -9.09 1.36
N TRP A 34 3.02 -8.55 1.42
CA TRP A 34 2.28 -8.10 0.25
C TRP A 34 2.91 -6.87 -0.41
N LEU A 35 3.49 -5.95 0.36
CA LEU A 35 4.22 -4.79 -0.18
C LEU A 35 5.52 -5.21 -0.89
N LEU A 36 6.21 -6.24 -0.38
CA LEU A 36 7.46 -6.75 -0.94
C LEU A 36 7.22 -7.57 -2.21
N ASP A 37 6.27 -8.51 -2.18
CA ASP A 37 6.02 -9.42 -3.31
C ASP A 37 4.52 -9.73 -3.47
N PRO A 38 3.75 -8.78 -4.04
CA PRO A 38 2.30 -8.92 -4.16
C PRO A 38 1.91 -10.02 -5.16
N GLN A 39 2.71 -10.26 -6.21
CA GLN A 39 2.40 -11.26 -7.23
C GLN A 39 2.53 -12.68 -6.69
N ASN A 40 3.46 -12.94 -5.78
CA ASN A 40 3.63 -14.24 -5.15
C ASN A 40 2.50 -14.55 -4.15
N LEU A 41 2.06 -13.55 -3.39
CA LEU A 41 0.94 -13.70 -2.44
C LEU A 41 -0.43 -13.73 -3.11
N GLN A 42 -0.62 -12.94 -4.16
CA GLN A 42 -1.87 -12.84 -4.91
C GLN A 42 -1.58 -12.82 -6.42
N PRO A 43 -1.40 -13.99 -7.05
CA PRO A 43 -1.15 -14.08 -8.48
C PRO A 43 -2.24 -13.38 -9.29
N GLY A 44 -1.84 -12.48 -10.21
CA GLY A 44 -2.77 -11.71 -11.03
C GLY A 44 -3.30 -10.44 -10.36
N THR A 45 -2.79 -10.08 -9.18
CA THR A 45 -3.06 -8.75 -8.61
C THR A 45 -2.53 -7.65 -9.51
N ARG A 46 -3.18 -6.48 -9.51
CA ARG A 46 -2.70 -5.30 -10.23
C ARG A 46 -1.67 -4.50 -9.42
N MET A 47 -1.46 -4.85 -8.16
CA MET A 47 -0.50 -4.15 -7.31
C MET A 47 0.93 -4.40 -7.84
N PRO A 48 1.71 -3.34 -8.10
CA PRO A 48 3.13 -3.49 -8.40
C PRO A 48 3.89 -3.86 -7.11
N ALA A 49 5.02 -4.57 -7.27
CA ALA A 49 5.99 -4.67 -6.18
C ALA A 49 6.48 -3.27 -5.84
N PHE A 50 6.49 -2.94 -4.54
CA PHE A 50 6.88 -1.60 -4.10
C PHE A 50 8.39 -1.38 -4.23
N PHE A 51 9.16 -2.47 -4.10
CA PHE A 51 10.62 -2.49 -4.22
C PHE A 51 11.06 -3.57 -5.23
N PRO A 52 10.86 -3.33 -6.54
CA PRO A 52 11.19 -4.30 -7.58
C PRO A 52 12.70 -4.55 -7.70
N ASP A 53 13.52 -3.54 -7.43
CA ASP A 53 14.97 -3.63 -7.23
C ASP A 53 15.32 -3.13 -5.82
N ALA A 54 16.36 -3.68 -5.19
CA ALA A 54 16.86 -3.15 -3.92
C ALA A 54 17.13 -1.64 -4.06
N GLU A 55 16.66 -0.83 -3.11
CA GLU A 55 16.78 0.64 -3.12
C GLU A 55 15.87 1.38 -4.14
N SER A 56 14.82 0.75 -4.68
CA SER A 56 13.86 1.42 -5.58
C SER A 56 12.88 2.37 -4.88
N GLY A 57 12.94 2.47 -3.56
CA GLY A 57 12.08 3.34 -2.76
C GLY A 57 12.40 4.82 -2.99
N PRO A 58 11.47 5.73 -2.62
CA PRO A 58 11.76 7.17 -2.61
C PRO A 58 12.93 7.46 -1.65
N GLU A 59 14.04 8.00 -2.18
CA GLU A 59 15.27 8.27 -1.43
C GLU A 59 15.10 9.37 -0.36
N ASP A 60 14.15 10.28 -0.56
CA ASP A 60 13.89 11.43 0.31
C ASP A 60 12.96 11.13 1.49
N ILE A 61 12.38 9.93 1.53
CA ILE A 61 11.47 9.49 2.59
C ILE A 61 12.21 8.54 3.53
N LEU A 62 12.26 8.88 4.82
CA LEU A 62 12.90 8.03 5.85
C LEU A 62 14.35 7.65 5.49
N ASP A 63 15.10 8.57 4.88
CA ASP A 63 16.49 8.37 4.45
C ASP A 63 16.69 7.24 3.43
N GLY A 64 15.65 6.90 2.65
CA GLY A 64 15.69 5.79 1.69
C GLY A 64 15.66 4.41 2.35
N ASP A 65 15.42 4.33 3.66
CA ASP A 65 15.33 3.07 4.39
C ASP A 65 14.03 2.34 4.03
N GLU A 66 14.14 1.40 3.08
CA GLU A 66 13.06 0.57 2.58
C GLU A 66 12.29 -0.14 3.72
N GLU A 67 12.98 -0.67 4.72
CA GLU A 67 12.35 -1.36 5.84
C GLU A 67 11.45 -0.39 6.62
N ARG A 68 11.95 0.80 6.94
CA ARG A 68 11.17 1.83 7.62
C ARG A 68 10.01 2.33 6.79
N GLN A 69 10.16 2.41 5.47
CA GLN A 69 9.07 2.78 4.56
C GLN A 69 7.95 1.73 4.56
N VAL A 70 8.30 0.44 4.44
CA VAL A 70 7.34 -0.68 4.52
C VAL A 70 6.60 -0.67 5.86
N LEU A 71 7.33 -0.49 6.97
CA LEU A 71 6.75 -0.45 8.30
C LEU A 71 5.83 0.76 8.49
N ALA A 72 6.19 1.93 7.96
CA ALA A 72 5.35 3.12 8.01
C ALA A 72 4.03 2.93 7.24
N ILE A 73 4.08 2.31 6.07
CA ILE A 73 2.87 1.99 5.28
C ILE A 73 2.01 0.99 6.05
N ARG A 74 2.60 -0.09 6.60
CA ARG A 74 1.89 -1.07 7.43
C ARG A 74 1.19 -0.38 8.61
N ASP A 75 1.90 0.49 9.32
CA ASP A 75 1.36 1.16 10.51
C ASP A 75 0.22 2.09 10.12
N TYR A 76 0.37 2.85 9.04
CA TYR A 76 -0.72 3.68 8.52
C TYR A 76 -1.96 2.87 8.12
N LEU A 77 -1.77 1.70 7.50
CA LEU A 77 -2.85 0.81 7.06
C LEU A 77 -3.51 0.02 8.20
N THR A 78 -2.91 -0.01 9.39
CA THR A 78 -3.42 -0.73 10.56
C THR A 78 -3.83 0.22 11.69
N ALA A 79 -3.47 1.50 11.60
CA ALA A 79 -3.85 2.50 12.55
C ALA A 79 -5.37 2.73 12.55
N PRO A 80 -5.99 2.96 13.72
CA PRO A 80 -7.35 3.44 13.76
C PRO A 80 -7.46 4.76 12.99
N PRO A 81 -8.56 5.00 12.25
CA PRO A 81 -8.74 6.26 11.54
C PRO A 81 -8.69 7.45 12.51
N PRO A 82 -8.13 8.59 12.09
CA PRO A 82 -8.06 9.80 12.91
C PRO A 82 -9.45 10.40 13.20
#